data_AF-A0A2M9R527-F1
#
_entry.id   AF-A0A2M9R527-F1
#
_cell.length_a   1.000
_cell.length_b   1.000
_cell.length_c   1.000
_cell.angle_alpha   90.00
_cell.angle_beta   90.00
_cell.angle_gamma   90.00
#
_symmetry.space_group_name_H-M   'P 1'
#
loop_
_entity.id
_entity.type
_entity.pdbx_description
1 polymer ?
#
loop_
_entity_poly.entity_id
_entity_poly.type
_entity_poly.pdbx_seq_one_letter_code
_entity_poly.pdbx_strand_id
1 'polypeptide(L)'
;MRKLFYVVISLISVSALAQTKQVEFTQKLTYKINLKDSLSPYYEDYNNISYNHYIGKNKTESLISIYYKEFFSDSTTETNLFVKDEWMIPITVSGISKAVSYSIYSASKLIPNNKTVSKMDRKGSFDGIDCQYYGAYSVNKQDEEPEFCFCIDEDNEINNANILFPGTGIEGLIVSVEESRDGSFNMTYQSVENTNLVLDFNTDKMLADIEEYKTEQEPSVDIAESYSDDVVEAYDYSEYESRNAIYNDPLYSYGTLNDYTLYNYVYPVYGVTANLLYNTEEYSYNKSEAKYTREQVLKFFKKNTKNLVKDLSSSKLITSEEKKTLNDFFTDKIKEAEKFEPEALPEVENTTDYYADYAVAAADSVVYADYDYNYYTKYQSQYKDIDVADISLAYDLLSGKELKQNAPDYCDDLKNKIPDFKNKDLKNHVHNFAGQICDLYLYQNGGSVDYYGTINSMRKSLLEIEKMRNNLSKNDKKLLVEFLKNLD
;
A
#
# COMPACT_ATOMS: atom_id res chain seq x y z
N MET A 1 47.27 32.51 -34.39
CA MET A 1 47.37 33.57 -33.37
C MET A 1 46.43 34.69 -33.79
N ARG A 2 45.41 35.15 -33.07
CA ARG A 2 45.08 35.13 -31.64
C ARG A 2 43.61 35.63 -31.54
N LYS A 3 42.78 34.93 -30.75
CA LYS A 3 41.78 35.48 -29.79
C LYS A 3 40.59 36.27 -30.38
N LEU A 4 39.33 36.15 -29.95
CA LEU A 4 38.66 35.51 -28.80
C LEU A 4 37.14 35.50 -29.17
N PHE A 5 36.43 34.37 -29.05
CA PHE A 5 35.29 34.13 -28.13
C PHE A 5 34.47 35.37 -27.74
N TYR A 6 33.15 35.35 -27.97
CA TYR A 6 32.11 35.32 -26.92
C TYR A 6 30.72 35.02 -27.51
N VAL A 7 30.26 33.79 -27.23
CA VAL A 7 28.91 33.38 -26.80
C VAL A 7 27.69 34.01 -27.51
N VAL A 8 27.17 33.28 -28.51
CA VAL A 8 25.73 33.11 -28.71
C VAL A 8 25.48 31.61 -28.90
N ILE A 9 25.59 30.87 -27.80
CA ILE A 9 24.91 29.57 -27.68
C ILE A 9 23.51 29.93 -27.18
N SER A 10 22.64 30.38 -28.09
CA SER A 10 21.22 30.41 -27.81
C SER A 10 20.74 28.97 -27.79
N LEU A 11 20.32 28.55 -26.60
CA LEU A 11 19.66 27.30 -26.27
C LEU A 11 18.78 26.77 -27.42
N ILE A 12 19.36 25.91 -28.24
CA ILE A 12 18.63 24.72 -28.68
C ILE A 12 18.86 23.76 -27.52
N SER A 13 18.03 23.86 -26.49
CA SER A 13 17.81 22.74 -25.59
C SER A 13 17.24 21.64 -26.48
N VAL A 14 18.14 20.84 -27.05
CA VAL A 14 17.83 19.50 -27.52
C VAL A 14 17.28 18.82 -26.29
N SER A 15 15.96 18.83 -26.15
CA SER A 15 15.28 17.76 -25.44
C SER A 15 15.80 16.50 -26.10
N ALA A 16 16.77 15.86 -25.44
CA ALA A 16 17.12 14.50 -25.77
C ALA A 16 15.81 13.74 -25.61
N LEU A 17 15.14 13.47 -26.74
CA LEU A 17 14.13 12.44 -26.82
C LEU A 17 14.88 11.18 -26.42
N ALA A 18 14.84 10.85 -25.13
CA ALA A 18 15.42 9.63 -24.62
C ALA A 18 14.85 8.50 -25.47
N GLN A 19 15.73 7.86 -26.25
CA GLN A 19 15.30 6.93 -27.29
C GLN A 19 14.65 5.74 -26.61
N THR A 20 13.38 5.50 -26.90
CA THR A 20 12.69 4.28 -26.49
C THR A 20 13.45 3.09 -27.06
N LYS A 21 13.95 2.21 -26.18
CA LYS A 21 14.71 1.03 -26.52
C LYS A 21 13.80 -0.19 -26.44
N GLN A 22 13.89 -1.03 -27.46
CA GLN A 22 13.23 -2.34 -27.45
C GLN A 22 14.01 -3.31 -26.58
N VAL A 23 13.34 -3.84 -25.57
CA VAL A 23 13.83 -4.96 -24.76
C VAL A 23 13.15 -6.23 -25.26
N GLU A 24 13.98 -7.17 -25.73
CA GLU A 24 13.55 -8.49 -26.19
C GLU A 24 13.76 -9.49 -25.05
N PHE A 25 12.69 -10.16 -24.64
CA PHE A 25 12.73 -11.27 -23.69
C PHE A 25 12.66 -12.58 -24.46
N THR A 26 13.65 -13.46 -24.21
CA THR A 26 13.86 -14.68 -25.00
C THR A 26 13.47 -15.96 -24.26
N GLN A 27 13.39 -15.90 -22.93
CA GLN A 27 13.00 -17.04 -22.10
C GLN A 27 11.93 -16.64 -21.10
N LYS A 28 10.99 -17.54 -20.81
CA LYS A 28 9.99 -17.41 -19.75
C LYS A 28 10.18 -18.58 -18.78
N LEU A 29 10.59 -18.27 -17.55
CA LEU A 29 10.61 -19.22 -16.45
C LEU A 29 9.24 -19.16 -15.76
N THR A 30 8.66 -20.31 -15.46
CA THR A 30 7.41 -20.41 -14.70
C THR A 30 7.71 -20.96 -13.32
N TYR A 31 7.14 -20.34 -12.30
CA TYR A 31 7.22 -20.79 -10.92
C TYR A 31 5.82 -21.06 -10.37
N LYS A 32 5.75 -21.98 -9.42
CA LYS A 32 4.55 -22.34 -8.69
C LYS A 32 4.73 -21.99 -7.22
N ILE A 33 3.70 -21.37 -6.64
CA ILE A 33 3.59 -21.17 -5.20
C ILE A 33 3.04 -22.47 -4.59
N ASN A 34 3.73 -23.01 -3.60
CA ASN A 34 3.25 -24.12 -2.79
C ASN A 34 3.03 -23.62 -1.36
N LEU A 35 1.86 -23.89 -0.81
CA LEU A 35 1.51 -23.59 0.57
C LEU A 35 1.85 -24.79 1.45
N LYS A 36 2.17 -24.55 2.73
CA LYS A 36 2.18 -25.63 3.74
C LYS A 36 0.77 -26.18 3.95
N ASP A 37 0.66 -27.49 4.12
CA ASP A 37 -0.61 -28.22 4.27
C ASP A 37 -1.55 -27.64 5.34
N SER A 38 -1.03 -27.06 6.42
CA SER A 38 -1.81 -26.45 7.50
C SER A 38 -2.55 -25.16 7.10
N LEU A 39 -2.11 -24.49 6.02
CA LEU A 39 -2.69 -23.25 5.50
C LEU A 39 -3.52 -23.47 4.23
N SER A 40 -3.44 -24.66 3.63
CA SER A 40 -4.14 -25.00 2.38
C SER A 40 -5.65 -24.73 2.35
N PRO A 41 -6.46 -24.93 3.43
CA PRO A 41 -7.90 -24.71 3.35
C PRO A 41 -8.33 -23.24 3.44
N TYR A 42 -7.43 -22.31 3.81
CA TYR A 42 -7.72 -20.87 3.87
C TYR A 42 -7.23 -20.11 2.62
N TYR A 43 -6.44 -20.76 1.78
CA TYR A 43 -5.68 -20.14 0.70
C TYR A 43 -5.67 -21.01 -0.57
N GLU A 44 -6.77 -21.72 -0.87
CA GLU A 44 -6.90 -22.55 -2.09
C GLU A 44 -6.52 -21.78 -3.38
N ASP A 45 -6.66 -20.46 -3.32
CA ASP A 45 -6.52 -19.50 -4.42
C ASP A 45 -5.07 -19.24 -4.84
N TYR A 46 -4.10 -19.44 -3.94
CA TYR A 46 -2.67 -19.22 -4.25
C TYR A 46 -2.12 -20.25 -5.23
N ASN A 47 -2.74 -21.44 -5.31
CA ASN A 47 -2.41 -22.44 -6.35
C ASN A 47 -2.74 -21.92 -7.77
N ASN A 48 -3.67 -20.96 -7.86
CA ASN A 48 -4.06 -20.33 -9.11
C ASN A 48 -3.16 -19.16 -9.47
N ILE A 49 -2.21 -18.73 -8.64
CA ILE A 49 -1.27 -17.67 -9.01
C ILE A 49 -0.14 -18.27 -9.86
N SER A 50 0.14 -17.63 -11.00
CA SER A 50 1.35 -17.82 -11.78
C SER A 50 2.36 -16.76 -11.42
N TYR A 51 3.62 -17.17 -11.29
CA TYR A 51 4.75 -16.28 -11.28
C TYR A 51 5.63 -16.61 -12.50
N ASN A 52 5.72 -15.66 -13.43
CA ASN A 52 6.56 -15.80 -14.61
C ASN A 52 7.73 -14.83 -14.52
N HIS A 53 8.93 -15.33 -14.80
CA HIS A 53 10.15 -14.52 -14.91
C HIS A 53 10.65 -14.57 -16.36
N TYR A 54 10.49 -13.47 -17.07
CA TYR A 54 10.92 -13.30 -18.44
C TYR A 54 12.35 -12.76 -18.48
N ILE A 55 13.26 -13.48 -19.12
CA ILE A 55 14.69 -13.14 -19.17
C ILE A 55 14.96 -12.34 -20.43
N GLY A 56 15.51 -11.13 -20.27
CA GLY A 56 15.98 -10.31 -21.37
C GLY A 56 17.12 -11.00 -22.12
N LYS A 57 17.16 -10.83 -23.43
CA LYS A 57 18.17 -11.40 -24.33
C LYS A 57 19.60 -11.17 -23.89
N ASN A 58 19.86 -10.01 -23.28
CA ASN A 58 21.19 -9.61 -22.81
C ASN A 58 21.50 -10.09 -21.39
N LYS A 59 20.57 -10.75 -20.70
CA LYS A 59 20.68 -11.23 -19.31
C LYS A 59 21.09 -10.15 -18.30
N THR A 60 20.67 -8.91 -18.53
CA THR A 60 20.90 -7.76 -17.63
C THR A 60 19.60 -7.11 -17.17
N GLU A 61 18.47 -7.63 -17.64
CA GLU A 61 17.14 -7.09 -17.42
C GLU A 61 16.14 -8.24 -17.49
N SER A 62 15.05 -8.12 -16.76
CA SER A 62 14.00 -9.12 -16.75
C SER A 62 12.64 -8.52 -16.45
N LEU A 63 11.59 -9.29 -16.67
CA LEU A 63 10.22 -8.91 -16.33
C LEU A 63 9.63 -10.01 -15.45
N ILE A 64 9.16 -9.64 -14.28
CA ILE A 64 8.40 -10.53 -13.38
C ILE A 64 6.93 -10.21 -13.59
N SER A 65 6.13 -11.22 -13.91
CA SER A 65 4.68 -11.11 -14.07
C SER A 65 3.98 -12.06 -13.10
N ILE A 66 3.07 -11.51 -12.30
CA ILE A 66 2.30 -12.24 -11.30
C ILE A 66 0.82 -12.08 -11.66
N TYR A 67 0.13 -13.19 -11.92
CA TYR A 67 -1.27 -13.17 -12.34
C TYR A 67 -2.00 -14.45 -11.93
N TYR A 68 -3.32 -14.37 -11.80
CA TYR A 68 -4.16 -15.54 -11.57
C TYR A 68 -4.41 -16.29 -12.89
N LYS A 69 -4.18 -17.61 -12.90
CA LYS A 69 -4.41 -18.57 -13.99
C LYS A 69 -5.90 -18.75 -14.29
N GLU A 70 -6.71 -18.70 -13.24
CA GLU A 70 -8.15 -18.84 -13.28
C GLU A 70 -8.80 -17.58 -12.73
N PHE A 71 -9.99 -17.25 -13.22
CA PHE A 71 -10.76 -16.11 -12.73
C PHE A 71 -11.08 -16.30 -11.26
N PHE A 72 -10.39 -15.55 -10.40
CA PHE A 72 -10.67 -15.52 -8.98
C PHE A 72 -11.35 -14.20 -8.64
N SER A 73 -12.60 -14.26 -8.19
CA SER A 73 -13.42 -13.12 -7.75
C SER A 73 -13.28 -11.84 -8.60
N ASP A 74 -14.12 -11.69 -9.63
CA ASP A 74 -14.46 -10.41 -10.29
C ASP A 74 -13.32 -9.42 -10.63
N SER A 75 -12.06 -9.87 -10.66
CA SER A 75 -10.87 -9.08 -10.95
C SER A 75 -9.76 -9.97 -11.50
N THR A 76 -9.12 -9.55 -12.59
CA THR A 76 -7.86 -10.11 -13.05
C THR A 76 -6.78 -9.11 -12.68
N THR A 77 -6.08 -9.35 -11.58
CA THR A 77 -4.95 -8.52 -11.17
C THR A 77 -3.68 -9.16 -11.74
N GLU A 78 -3.14 -8.55 -12.79
CA GLU A 78 -1.79 -8.83 -13.27
C GLU A 78 -0.86 -7.73 -12.74
N THR A 79 0.19 -8.14 -12.03
CA THR A 79 1.26 -7.24 -11.60
C THR A 79 2.50 -7.53 -12.40
N ASN A 80 3.06 -6.50 -13.04
CA ASN A 80 4.27 -6.59 -13.82
C ASN A 80 5.37 -5.73 -13.18
N LEU A 81 6.55 -6.32 -12.95
CA LEU A 81 7.73 -5.65 -12.41
C LEU A 81 8.88 -5.78 -13.41
N PHE A 82 9.31 -4.67 -13.98
CA PHE A 82 10.53 -4.63 -14.77
C PHE A 82 11.74 -4.55 -13.84
N VAL A 83 12.67 -5.49 -14.00
CA VAL A 83 13.91 -5.55 -13.22
C VAL A 83 15.07 -5.09 -14.08
N LYS A 84 15.75 -4.05 -13.61
CA LYS A 84 16.94 -3.52 -14.27
C LYS A 84 17.93 -3.02 -13.23
N ASP A 85 19.18 -3.43 -13.41
CA ASP A 85 20.24 -3.24 -12.43
C ASP A 85 19.75 -3.82 -11.10
N GLU A 86 19.48 -3.01 -10.09
CA GLU A 86 18.97 -3.45 -8.78
C GLU A 86 17.49 -3.09 -8.52
N TRP A 87 16.88 -2.36 -9.46
CA TRP A 87 15.52 -1.82 -9.31
C TRP A 87 14.47 -2.79 -9.83
N MET A 88 13.43 -3.01 -9.02
CA MET A 88 12.15 -3.56 -9.42
C MET A 88 11.18 -2.40 -9.62
N ILE A 89 10.72 -2.23 -10.85
CA ILE A 89 9.92 -1.08 -11.27
C ILE A 89 8.54 -1.58 -11.70
N PRO A 90 7.47 -1.26 -10.95
CA PRO A 90 6.12 -1.61 -11.34
C PRO A 90 5.75 -0.95 -12.66
N ILE A 91 5.28 -1.77 -13.60
CA ILE A 91 4.91 -1.33 -14.94
C ILE A 91 3.52 -1.80 -15.33
N THR A 92 2.92 -1.08 -16.27
CA THR A 92 1.71 -1.51 -16.99
C THR A 92 2.04 -1.53 -18.48
N VAL A 93 1.68 -2.63 -19.13
CA VAL A 93 1.89 -2.79 -20.58
C VAL A 93 0.58 -2.52 -21.31
N SER A 94 0.61 -1.60 -22.26
CA SER A 94 -0.53 -1.37 -23.14
C SER A 94 -0.74 -2.59 -24.05
N GLY A 95 -1.88 -3.27 -23.91
CA GLY A 95 -2.24 -4.42 -24.77
C GLY A 95 -2.37 -4.10 -26.27
N ILE A 96 -2.44 -2.81 -26.63
CA ILE A 96 -2.59 -2.35 -28.03
C ILE A 96 -1.25 -1.90 -28.61
N SER A 97 -0.51 -1.07 -27.87
CA SER A 97 0.69 -0.42 -28.38
C SER A 97 1.99 -1.08 -27.92
N LYS A 98 1.91 -2.00 -26.94
CA LYS A 98 3.06 -2.53 -26.18
C LYS A 98 3.90 -1.44 -25.48
N ALA A 99 3.41 -0.21 -25.46
CA ALA A 99 4.02 0.87 -24.70
C ALA A 99 3.93 0.55 -23.21
N VAL A 100 5.01 0.88 -22.51
CA VAL A 100 5.15 0.65 -21.08
C VAL A 100 4.95 1.97 -20.33
N SER A 101 4.06 1.97 -19.33
CA SER A 101 4.00 3.00 -18.28
C SER A 101 4.55 2.44 -16.97
N TYR A 102 5.11 3.29 -16.11
CA TYR A 102 5.76 2.87 -14.86
C TYR A 102 5.40 3.76 -13.69
N SER A 103 5.50 3.21 -12.48
CA SER A 103 5.23 3.90 -11.21
C SER A 103 6.51 4.10 -10.41
N ILE A 104 7.01 5.34 -10.35
CA ILE A 104 8.30 5.69 -9.70
C ILE A 104 8.28 5.53 -8.17
N TYR A 105 7.18 5.90 -7.51
CA TYR A 105 7.05 5.85 -6.05
C TYR A 105 7.22 4.42 -5.50
N SER A 106 6.60 3.46 -6.20
CA SER A 106 6.60 2.04 -5.82
C SER A 106 7.82 1.28 -6.32
N ALA A 107 8.75 1.94 -7.01
CA ALA A 107 10.02 1.33 -7.39
C ALA A 107 10.85 1.06 -6.12
N SER A 108 11.38 -0.16 -6.04
CA SER A 108 12.13 -0.65 -4.88
C SER A 108 13.29 -1.52 -5.32
N LYS A 109 14.31 -1.63 -4.47
CA LYS A 109 15.39 -2.60 -4.67
C LYS A 109 14.97 -3.94 -4.06
N LEU A 110 15.22 -5.04 -4.77
CA LEU A 110 14.96 -6.38 -4.22
C LEU A 110 15.76 -6.61 -2.94
N ILE A 111 17.04 -6.23 -2.97
CA ILE A 111 17.93 -6.20 -1.82
C ILE A 111 18.26 -4.74 -1.52
N PRO A 112 17.58 -4.09 -0.56
CA PRO A 112 17.89 -2.73 -0.16
C PRO A 112 19.30 -2.63 0.44
N ASN A 113 19.88 -1.43 0.44
CA ASN A 113 21.27 -1.18 0.87
C ASN A 113 21.58 -1.64 2.31
N ASN A 114 20.56 -1.76 3.17
CA ASN A 114 20.68 -2.26 4.54
C ASN A 114 20.56 -3.80 4.64
N LYS A 115 20.56 -4.51 3.52
CA LYS A 115 20.50 -5.97 3.44
C LYS A 115 21.63 -6.54 2.59
N THR A 116 21.97 -7.80 2.85
CA THR A 116 22.96 -8.56 2.10
C THR A 116 22.44 -9.97 1.83
N VAL A 117 22.83 -10.57 0.70
CA VAL A 117 22.53 -11.96 0.38
C VAL A 117 23.81 -12.77 0.56
N SER A 118 23.77 -13.82 1.37
CA SER A 118 24.95 -14.60 1.74
C SER A 118 24.68 -16.10 1.70
N LYS A 119 25.68 -16.88 1.29
CA LYS A 119 25.63 -18.34 1.19
C LYS A 119 25.47 -18.96 2.58
N MET A 120 24.54 -19.91 2.70
CA MET A 120 24.24 -20.62 3.94
C MET A 120 24.93 -22.00 3.98
N ASP A 121 25.11 -22.59 5.15
CA ASP A 121 25.49 -24.02 5.26
C ASP A 121 24.25 -24.92 5.14
N ARG A 122 23.53 -24.78 4.02
CA ARG A 122 22.31 -25.51 3.72
C ARG A 122 22.20 -25.77 2.22
N LYS A 123 21.84 -27.01 1.87
CA LYS A 123 21.56 -27.42 0.49
C LYS A 123 20.10 -27.86 0.36
N GLY A 124 19.56 -27.78 -0.84
CA GLY A 124 18.22 -28.22 -1.19
C GLY A 124 18.21 -29.02 -2.49
N SER A 125 17.08 -29.64 -2.76
CA SER A 125 16.80 -30.29 -4.05
C SER A 125 15.30 -30.18 -4.32
N PHE A 126 14.94 -29.66 -5.49
CA PHE A 126 13.55 -29.57 -5.94
C PHE A 126 13.45 -30.17 -7.35
N ASP A 127 12.53 -31.13 -7.53
CA ASP A 127 12.34 -31.85 -8.79
C ASP A 127 13.63 -32.41 -9.41
N GLY A 128 14.58 -32.82 -8.57
CA GLY A 128 15.87 -33.38 -8.96
C GLY A 128 16.95 -32.36 -9.33
N ILE A 129 16.69 -31.06 -9.14
CA ILE A 129 17.68 -29.99 -9.29
C ILE A 129 18.26 -29.69 -7.90
N ASP A 130 19.53 -30.03 -7.72
CA ASP A 130 20.28 -29.68 -6.50
C ASP A 130 20.57 -28.18 -6.48
N CYS A 131 20.47 -27.58 -5.29
CA CYS A 131 20.69 -26.15 -5.14
C CYS A 131 21.32 -25.79 -3.78
N GLN A 132 22.01 -24.66 -3.77
CA GLN A 132 22.64 -24.07 -2.60
C GLN A 132 21.76 -22.95 -2.05
N TYR A 133 21.53 -22.95 -0.73
CA TYR A 133 20.76 -21.86 -0.12
C TYR A 133 21.59 -20.61 0.14
N TYR A 134 20.95 -19.47 -0.10
CA TYR A 134 21.41 -18.12 0.18
C TYR A 134 20.35 -17.40 1.02
N GLY A 135 20.74 -16.75 2.11
CA GLY A 135 19.84 -15.99 2.97
C GLY A 135 19.98 -14.49 2.73
N ALA A 136 18.87 -13.76 2.73
CA ALA A 136 18.85 -12.30 2.77
C ALA A 136 18.80 -11.81 4.23
N TYR A 137 19.88 -11.18 4.68
CA TYR A 137 20.08 -10.71 6.05
C TYR A 137 20.09 -9.20 6.11
N SER A 138 19.63 -8.63 7.23
CA SER A 138 19.93 -7.23 7.54
C SER A 138 21.42 -7.09 7.90
N VAL A 139 22.10 -6.08 7.33
CA VAL A 139 23.54 -5.84 7.51
C VAL A 139 23.92 -5.72 8.99
N ASN A 140 23.01 -5.20 9.82
CA ASN A 140 23.25 -4.97 11.25
C ASN A 140 22.87 -6.16 12.15
N LYS A 141 22.31 -7.23 11.58
CA LYS A 141 21.72 -8.37 12.30
C LYS A 141 22.02 -9.69 11.58
N GLN A 142 23.30 -9.96 11.28
CA GLN A 142 23.70 -11.20 10.60
C GLN A 142 23.48 -12.47 11.43
N ASP A 143 23.34 -12.35 12.75
CA ASP A 143 23.05 -13.47 13.65
C ASP A 143 21.54 -13.81 13.75
N GLU A 144 20.67 -13.00 13.14
CA GLU A 144 19.23 -13.28 13.05
C GLU A 144 18.91 -14.22 11.88
N GLU A 145 17.77 -14.92 11.96
CA GLU A 145 17.28 -15.69 10.82
C GLU A 145 17.15 -14.77 9.58
N PRO A 146 17.54 -15.24 8.37
CA PRO A 146 17.36 -14.46 7.15
C PRO A 146 15.90 -14.07 7.00
N GLU A 147 15.51 -13.09 6.19
CA GLU A 147 14.07 -12.83 5.93
C GLU A 147 13.53 -13.72 4.81
N PHE A 148 14.36 -13.94 3.80
CA PHE A 148 14.07 -14.80 2.66
C PHE A 148 15.28 -15.70 2.40
N CYS A 149 15.01 -16.93 2.00
CA CYS A 149 16.04 -17.83 1.49
C CYS A 149 15.81 -18.13 0.01
N PHE A 150 16.88 -18.15 -0.76
CA PHE A 150 16.92 -18.48 -2.18
C PHE A 150 17.73 -19.75 -2.36
N CYS A 151 17.14 -20.80 -2.92
CA CYS A 151 17.87 -22.01 -3.32
C CYS A 151 18.28 -21.87 -4.78
N ILE A 152 19.60 -21.83 -5.04
CA ILE A 152 20.16 -21.52 -6.37
C ILE A 152 20.99 -22.70 -6.88
N ASP A 153 20.69 -23.17 -8.08
CA ASP A 153 21.54 -24.08 -8.86
C ASP A 153 22.67 -23.25 -9.50
N GLU A 154 23.83 -23.24 -8.84
CA GLU A 154 24.97 -22.37 -9.13
C GLU A 154 25.58 -22.63 -10.52
N ASP A 155 25.38 -23.83 -11.07
CA ASP A 155 25.98 -24.25 -12.35
C ASP A 155 25.06 -24.02 -13.56
N ASN A 156 23.86 -23.45 -13.34
CA ASN A 156 22.84 -23.32 -14.39
C ASN A 156 23.04 -22.12 -15.33
N GLU A 157 23.04 -22.38 -16.64
CA GLU A 157 23.24 -21.35 -17.67
C GLU A 157 22.12 -20.30 -17.79
N ILE A 158 20.91 -20.58 -17.26
CA ILE A 158 19.80 -19.61 -17.29
C ILE A 158 20.19 -18.34 -16.52
N ASN A 159 20.89 -18.51 -15.40
CA ASN A 159 21.49 -17.43 -14.60
C ASN A 159 20.54 -16.26 -14.30
N ASN A 160 19.32 -16.55 -13.84
CA ASN A 160 18.38 -15.49 -13.46
C ASN A 160 18.71 -14.87 -12.08
N ALA A 161 19.52 -15.56 -11.26
CA ALA A 161 20.00 -15.04 -9.99
C ALA A 161 20.85 -13.77 -10.16
N ASN A 162 21.77 -13.74 -11.12
CA ASN A 162 22.62 -12.57 -11.36
C ASN A 162 21.84 -11.33 -11.82
N ILE A 163 20.66 -11.53 -12.43
CA ILE A 163 19.78 -10.42 -12.82
C ILE A 163 19.11 -9.79 -11.58
N LEU A 164 18.73 -10.62 -10.60
CA LEU A 164 18.09 -10.16 -9.37
C LEU A 164 19.08 -9.66 -8.32
N PHE A 165 20.32 -10.15 -8.36
CA PHE A 165 21.39 -9.84 -7.40
C PHE A 165 22.64 -9.31 -8.13
N PRO A 166 22.52 -8.23 -8.92
CA PRO A 166 23.63 -7.72 -9.71
C PRO A 166 24.83 -7.37 -8.81
N GLY A 167 26.04 -7.68 -9.27
CA GLY A 167 27.28 -7.30 -8.58
C GLY A 167 27.58 -8.06 -7.28
N THR A 168 26.71 -8.99 -6.86
CA THR A 168 26.97 -9.87 -5.69
C THR A 168 27.88 -11.05 -6.01
N GLY A 169 28.04 -11.39 -7.31
CA GLY A 169 28.74 -12.58 -7.77
C GLY A 169 27.91 -13.87 -7.65
N ILE A 170 26.64 -13.77 -7.22
CA ILE A 170 25.71 -14.90 -7.17
C ILE A 170 25.20 -15.15 -8.58
N GLU A 171 25.49 -16.34 -9.11
CA GLU A 171 25.07 -16.79 -10.43
C GLU A 171 24.29 -18.10 -10.32
N GLY A 172 23.43 -18.37 -11.30
CA GLY A 172 22.69 -19.62 -11.41
C GLY A 172 21.18 -19.46 -11.53
N LEU A 173 20.48 -20.59 -11.53
CA LEU A 173 19.02 -20.66 -11.60
C LEU A 173 18.46 -20.62 -10.17
N ILE A 174 17.58 -19.66 -9.89
CA ILE A 174 16.77 -19.68 -8.66
C ILE A 174 15.78 -20.83 -8.79
N VAL A 175 16.00 -21.89 -8.02
CA VAL A 175 15.15 -23.09 -8.01
C VAL A 175 13.99 -22.91 -7.04
N SER A 176 14.23 -22.26 -5.91
CA SER A 176 13.17 -21.96 -4.95
C SER A 176 13.41 -20.66 -4.17
N VAL A 177 12.31 -20.02 -3.76
CA VAL A 177 12.29 -18.89 -2.82
C VAL A 177 11.38 -19.27 -1.66
N GLU A 178 11.84 -19.07 -0.42
CA GLU A 178 11.08 -19.38 0.78
C GLU A 178 11.20 -18.26 1.82
N GLU A 179 10.12 -17.97 2.52
CA GLU A 179 10.14 -17.12 3.70
C GLU A 179 10.69 -17.92 4.89
N SER A 180 11.62 -17.33 5.63
CA SER A 180 12.36 -17.99 6.70
C SER A 180 11.56 -18.22 7.98
N ARG A 181 10.72 -17.26 8.39
CA ARG A 181 10.16 -17.18 9.74
C ARG A 181 9.15 -18.29 10.02
N ASP A 182 8.31 -18.61 9.04
CA ASP A 182 7.26 -19.62 9.19
C ASP A 182 7.21 -20.65 8.05
N GLY A 183 7.92 -20.41 6.94
CA GLY A 183 7.86 -21.25 5.74
C GLY A 183 6.43 -21.50 5.25
N SER A 184 5.56 -20.52 5.45
CA SER A 184 4.11 -20.55 5.18
C SER A 184 3.81 -20.91 3.72
N PHE A 185 4.65 -20.40 2.81
CA PHE A 185 4.69 -20.76 1.40
C PHE A 185 6.13 -20.82 0.89
N ASN A 186 6.34 -21.58 -0.19
CA ASN A 186 7.52 -21.49 -1.01
C ASN A 186 7.11 -21.28 -2.47
N MET A 187 8.02 -20.70 -3.24
CA MET A 187 7.91 -20.64 -4.70
C MET A 187 8.96 -21.58 -5.28
N THR A 188 8.57 -22.39 -6.26
CA THR A 188 9.44 -23.42 -6.86
C THR A 188 9.42 -23.30 -8.37
N TYR A 189 10.59 -23.41 -8.98
CA TYR A 189 10.76 -23.45 -10.42
C TYR A 189 10.01 -24.65 -11.01
N GLN A 190 9.36 -24.47 -12.16
CA GLN A 190 8.59 -25.51 -12.84
C GLN A 190 9.11 -25.78 -14.24
N SER A 191 9.32 -24.73 -15.02
CA SER A 191 9.68 -24.88 -16.44
C SER A 191 10.32 -23.63 -17.00
N VAL A 192 11.02 -23.82 -18.12
CA VAL A 192 11.50 -22.75 -18.99
C VAL A 192 10.99 -23.01 -20.40
N GLU A 193 10.51 -21.96 -21.05
CA GLU A 193 10.15 -21.98 -22.47
C GLU A 193 10.77 -20.78 -23.20
N ASN A 194 10.97 -20.93 -24.51
CA ASN A 194 11.38 -19.82 -25.35
C ASN A 194 10.17 -18.90 -25.58
N THR A 195 10.41 -17.59 -25.55
CA THR A 195 9.42 -16.55 -25.84
C THR A 195 10.01 -15.48 -26.72
N ASN A 196 9.16 -14.71 -27.39
CA ASN A 196 9.55 -13.61 -28.28
C ASN A 196 8.81 -12.32 -27.88
N LEU A 197 8.77 -12.04 -26.58
CA LEU A 197 8.15 -10.83 -26.06
C LEU A 197 9.09 -9.64 -26.30
N VAL A 198 8.58 -8.60 -26.96
CA VAL A 198 9.32 -7.35 -27.19
C VAL A 198 8.49 -6.21 -26.64
N LEU A 199 9.08 -5.43 -25.75
CA LEU A 199 8.46 -4.26 -25.12
C LEU A 199 9.33 -3.03 -25.31
N ASP A 200 8.69 -1.88 -25.40
CA ASP A 200 9.35 -0.59 -25.60
C ASP A 200 9.55 0.09 -24.23
N PHE A 201 10.81 0.19 -23.79
CA PHE A 201 11.19 0.83 -22.53
C PHE A 201 11.99 2.11 -22.76
N ASN A 202 11.83 3.08 -21.86
CA ASN A 202 12.76 4.21 -21.76
C ASN A 202 13.57 4.07 -20.48
N THR A 203 14.43 3.05 -20.44
CA THR A 203 15.13 2.61 -19.21
C THR A 203 15.93 3.73 -18.57
N ASP A 204 16.68 4.51 -19.36
CA ASP A 204 17.49 5.61 -18.85
C ASP A 204 16.61 6.68 -18.17
N LYS A 205 15.46 7.01 -18.77
CA LYS A 205 14.50 7.93 -18.16
C LYS A 205 13.87 7.33 -16.91
N MET A 206 13.50 6.05 -16.92
CA MET A 206 12.89 5.38 -15.77
C MET A 206 13.82 5.43 -14.55
N LEU A 207 15.10 5.10 -14.74
CA LEU A 207 16.09 5.12 -13.68
C LEU A 207 16.36 6.55 -13.19
N ALA A 208 16.48 7.52 -14.10
CA ALA A 208 16.65 8.93 -13.73
C ALA A 208 15.46 9.47 -12.92
N ASP A 209 14.22 9.18 -13.34
CA ASP A 209 13.02 9.63 -12.63
C ASP A 209 12.94 8.99 -11.22
N ILE A 210 13.40 7.74 -11.06
CA ILE A 210 13.47 7.06 -9.74
C ILE A 210 14.54 7.71 -8.86
N GLU A 211 15.74 7.93 -9.38
CA GLU A 211 16.84 8.57 -8.63
C GLU A 211 16.48 9.99 -8.19
N GLU A 212 15.87 10.79 -9.07
CA GLU A 212 15.36 12.12 -8.76
C GLU A 212 14.35 12.05 -7.61
N TYR A 213 13.34 11.19 -7.74
CA TYR A 213 12.31 11.00 -6.71
C TYR A 213 12.90 10.54 -5.36
N LYS A 214 13.86 9.61 -5.35
CA LYS A 214 14.47 9.12 -4.11
C LYS A 214 15.42 10.14 -3.49
N THR A 215 16.12 10.95 -4.29
CA THR A 215 17.03 12.00 -3.79
C THR A 215 16.26 13.17 -3.20
N GLU A 216 15.12 13.55 -3.79
CA GLU A 216 14.20 14.53 -3.19
C GLU A 216 13.59 14.05 -1.86
N GLN A 217 13.66 12.73 -1.60
CA GLN A 217 13.09 12.07 -0.42
C GLN A 217 14.15 11.56 0.57
N GLU A 218 15.47 11.67 0.33
CA GLU A 218 16.49 11.28 1.32
C GLU A 218 16.63 12.33 2.44
N PRO A 219 16.30 11.99 3.70
CA PRO A 219 16.54 12.85 4.84
C PRO A 219 17.96 12.66 5.35
N SER A 220 18.69 13.77 5.56
CA SER A 220 19.72 13.79 6.58
C SER A 220 19.05 13.61 7.95
N VAL A 221 19.21 12.46 8.59
CA VAL A 221 19.47 12.28 10.05
C VAL A 221 19.65 10.78 10.33
N ASP A 222 20.68 10.49 11.13
CA ASP A 222 21.06 9.20 11.70
C ASP A 222 19.91 8.32 12.20
N ILE A 223 19.99 7.04 11.83
CA ILE A 223 19.23 5.93 12.38
C ILE A 223 19.77 5.64 13.78
N ALA A 224 19.29 6.37 14.79
CA ALA A 224 19.58 6.09 16.20
C ALA A 224 18.56 6.72 17.16
N GLU A 225 17.26 6.45 16.99
CA GLU A 225 16.24 6.52 18.05
C GLU A 225 14.88 6.05 17.49
N SER A 226 14.64 4.74 17.47
CA SER A 226 13.32 4.18 17.13
C SER A 226 12.86 3.19 18.19
N TYR A 227 12.43 3.71 19.33
CA TYR A 227 11.47 3.04 20.22
C TYR A 227 10.69 4.13 20.99
N SER A 228 9.67 4.70 20.37
CA SER A 228 8.58 5.33 21.11
C SER A 228 7.28 5.24 20.32
N ASP A 229 6.42 4.32 20.79
CA ASP A 229 4.96 4.25 20.67
C ASP A 229 4.29 4.90 19.46
N ASP A 230 4.05 4.06 18.45
CA ASP A 230 3.06 4.32 17.41
C ASP A 230 1.64 4.05 17.94
N VAL A 231 0.84 5.11 18.02
CA VAL A 231 -0.62 5.02 18.13
C VAL A 231 -1.22 5.37 16.77
N VAL A 232 -1.76 4.34 16.13
CA VAL A 232 -2.60 4.42 14.93
C VAL A 232 -3.90 5.10 15.31
N GLU A 233 -4.40 6.04 14.49
CA GLU A 233 -5.74 6.57 14.69
C GLU A 233 -6.57 6.77 13.43
N ALA A 234 -7.86 6.53 13.66
CA ALA A 234 -8.90 6.32 12.68
C ALA A 234 -9.38 7.64 12.07
N TYR A 235 -9.49 7.61 10.74
CA TYR A 235 -10.07 8.64 9.91
C TYR A 235 -11.54 8.91 10.27
N ASP A 236 -11.89 10.20 10.40
CA ASP A 236 -13.27 10.66 10.34
C ASP A 236 -13.79 10.44 8.91
N TYR A 237 -14.58 9.37 8.75
CA TYR A 237 -15.17 8.99 7.46
C TYR A 237 -16.09 10.07 6.86
N SER A 238 -16.53 11.05 7.65
CA SER A 238 -17.38 12.14 7.15
C SER A 238 -16.58 13.32 6.57
N GLU A 239 -15.34 13.53 7.02
CA GLU A 239 -14.42 14.53 6.48
C GLU A 239 -13.55 13.96 5.33
N TYR A 240 -13.40 12.63 5.27
CA TYR A 240 -12.79 11.93 4.14
C TYR A 240 -13.66 12.04 2.87
N GLU A 241 -14.99 12.00 2.98
CA GLU A 241 -15.88 12.18 1.83
C GLU A 241 -15.80 13.58 1.22
N SER A 242 -15.57 14.64 2.02
CA SER A 242 -15.38 16.01 1.52
C SER A 242 -13.97 16.25 0.97
N ARG A 243 -12.95 15.53 1.46
CA ARG A 243 -11.56 15.59 0.95
C ARG A 243 -11.34 14.73 -0.31
N ASN A 244 -12.25 13.83 -0.65
CA ASN A 244 -12.16 12.91 -1.79
C ASN A 244 -13.20 13.15 -2.88
N ALA A 245 -13.53 14.43 -3.13
CA ALA A 245 -14.41 14.85 -4.21
C ALA A 245 -14.06 14.21 -5.58
N ILE A 246 -12.78 13.91 -5.83
CA ILE A 246 -12.33 13.26 -7.06
C ILE A 246 -12.91 11.85 -7.26
N TYR A 247 -13.14 11.08 -6.19
CA TYR A 247 -13.67 9.71 -6.28
C TYR A 247 -15.15 9.69 -6.67
N ASN A 248 -15.85 10.80 -6.42
CA ASN A 248 -17.23 11.02 -6.83
C ASN A 248 -17.33 11.52 -8.28
N ASP A 249 -16.20 11.92 -8.90
CA ASP A 249 -16.18 12.38 -10.28
C ASP A 249 -16.45 11.22 -11.25
N PRO A 250 -17.48 11.30 -12.11
CA PRO A 250 -17.75 10.26 -13.11
C PRO A 250 -16.62 10.04 -14.12
N LEU A 251 -15.62 10.92 -14.17
CA LEU A 251 -14.40 10.77 -14.97
C LEU A 251 -13.30 9.95 -14.26
N TYR A 252 -13.41 9.74 -12.94
CA TYR A 252 -12.44 9.02 -12.13
C TYR A 252 -12.69 7.50 -12.15
N SER A 253 -13.94 7.08 -11.99
CA SER A 253 -14.33 5.67 -11.94
C SER A 253 -15.41 5.34 -12.96
N TYR A 254 -15.25 4.19 -13.63
CA TYR A 254 -16.14 3.73 -14.68
C TYR A 254 -17.36 2.95 -14.18
N GLY A 255 -17.40 2.59 -12.90
CA GLY A 255 -18.50 1.80 -12.32
C GLY A 255 -18.71 0.46 -13.02
N THR A 256 -19.96 0.01 -13.11
CA THR A 256 -20.28 -1.33 -13.64
C THR A 256 -20.69 -1.30 -15.12
N LEU A 257 -20.00 -2.10 -15.93
CA LEU A 257 -20.36 -2.53 -17.28
C LEU A 257 -20.71 -4.03 -17.25
N ASN A 258 -21.89 -4.38 -17.77
CA ASN A 258 -22.42 -5.76 -17.66
C ASN A 258 -21.65 -6.80 -18.51
N ASP A 259 -20.89 -6.35 -19.52
CA ASP A 259 -20.06 -7.22 -20.35
C ASP A 259 -18.58 -7.03 -19.98
N TYR A 260 -18.05 -8.03 -19.28
CA TYR A 260 -16.74 -7.93 -18.67
C TYR A 260 -15.59 -7.89 -19.69
N THR A 261 -15.80 -8.47 -20.88
CA THR A 261 -14.78 -8.47 -21.95
C THR A 261 -14.47 -7.07 -22.46
N LEU A 262 -15.43 -6.15 -22.30
CA LEU A 262 -15.34 -4.77 -22.74
C LEU A 262 -14.56 -3.88 -21.76
N TYR A 263 -14.32 -4.32 -20.51
CA TYR A 263 -13.50 -3.57 -19.56
C TYR A 263 -12.06 -3.39 -20.03
N ASN A 264 -11.51 -4.34 -20.79
CA ASN A 264 -10.18 -4.23 -21.39
C ASN A 264 -10.02 -2.97 -22.25
N TYR A 265 -11.13 -2.44 -22.77
CA TYR A 265 -11.16 -1.21 -23.57
C TYR A 265 -11.51 0.02 -22.72
N VAL A 266 -12.32 -0.14 -21.68
CA VAL A 266 -12.74 0.96 -20.79
C VAL A 266 -11.64 1.37 -19.81
N TYR A 267 -11.01 0.39 -19.16
CA TYR A 267 -10.04 0.60 -18.08
C TYR A 267 -8.88 1.54 -18.47
N PRO A 268 -8.20 1.37 -19.63
CA PRO A 268 -7.09 2.24 -20.01
C PRO A 268 -7.50 3.71 -20.19
N VAL A 269 -8.73 3.96 -20.67
CA VAL A 269 -9.24 5.32 -20.85
C VAL A 269 -9.42 6.00 -19.49
N TYR A 270 -9.96 5.27 -18.51
CA TYR A 270 -10.14 5.80 -17.16
C TYR A 270 -8.81 5.95 -16.41
N GLY A 271 -7.84 5.05 -16.60
CA GLY A 271 -6.51 5.21 -16.02
C GLY A 271 -5.82 6.52 -16.43
N VAL A 272 -5.88 6.85 -17.73
CA VAL A 272 -5.33 8.14 -18.22
C VAL A 272 -6.18 9.32 -17.74
N THR A 273 -7.51 9.18 -17.75
CA THR A 273 -8.42 10.27 -17.37
C THR A 273 -8.29 10.61 -15.88
N ALA A 274 -8.24 9.61 -14.99
CA ALA A 274 -8.04 9.78 -13.57
C ALA A 274 -6.70 10.46 -13.24
N ASN A 275 -5.61 10.08 -13.93
CA ASN A 275 -4.31 10.74 -13.76
C ASN A 275 -4.35 12.23 -14.17
N LEU A 276 -5.07 12.55 -15.26
CA LEU A 276 -5.25 13.94 -15.69
C LEU A 276 -6.12 14.74 -14.71
N LEU A 277 -7.13 14.13 -14.07
CA LEU A 277 -7.96 14.80 -13.06
C LEU A 277 -7.14 15.27 -11.86
N TYR A 278 -6.17 14.49 -11.36
CA TYR A 278 -5.29 14.92 -10.26
C TYR A 278 -4.46 16.17 -10.57
N ASN A 279 -4.36 16.56 -11.86
CA ASN A 279 -3.64 17.74 -12.31
C ASN A 279 -4.56 18.91 -12.68
N THR A 280 -5.84 18.88 -12.26
CA THR A 280 -6.78 19.99 -12.49
C THR A 280 -6.89 20.92 -11.29
N GLU A 281 -7.33 22.16 -11.50
CA GLU A 281 -7.48 23.15 -10.43
C GLU A 281 -8.40 22.69 -9.29
N GLU A 282 -9.38 21.83 -9.61
CA GLU A 282 -10.36 21.31 -8.68
C GLU A 282 -9.82 20.22 -7.75
N TYR A 283 -8.79 19.48 -8.19
CA TYR A 283 -8.28 18.30 -7.48
C TYR A 283 -6.77 18.30 -7.23
N SER A 284 -6.02 19.26 -7.80
CA SER A 284 -4.59 19.41 -7.56
C SER A 284 -4.34 19.88 -6.12
N TYR A 285 -3.40 19.22 -5.45
CA TYR A 285 -2.96 19.59 -4.11
C TYR A 285 -2.36 21.00 -4.07
N ASN A 286 -1.62 21.38 -5.13
CA ASN A 286 -1.15 22.74 -5.34
C ASN A 286 -1.88 23.36 -6.53
N LYS A 287 -2.86 24.23 -6.27
CA LYS A 287 -3.64 24.91 -7.33
C LYS A 287 -2.75 25.71 -8.29
N SER A 288 -1.59 26.19 -7.85
CA SER A 288 -0.64 26.91 -8.69
C SER A 288 0.12 26.02 -9.69
N GLU A 289 0.06 24.69 -9.52
CA GLU A 289 0.68 23.68 -10.39
C GLU A 289 -0.33 22.97 -11.30
N ALA A 290 -1.62 23.32 -11.21
CA ALA A 290 -2.65 22.77 -12.08
C ALA A 290 -2.31 23.05 -13.55
N LYS A 291 -2.32 22.00 -14.37
CA LYS A 291 -1.95 22.07 -15.79
C LYS A 291 -3.16 22.10 -16.72
N TYR A 292 -4.30 21.61 -16.23
CA TYR A 292 -5.51 21.43 -17.00
C TYR A 292 -6.73 21.86 -16.19
N THR A 293 -7.86 22.07 -16.86
CA THR A 293 -9.18 22.23 -16.23
C THR A 293 -9.95 20.92 -16.33
N ARG A 294 -10.89 20.66 -15.40
CA ARG A 294 -11.79 19.49 -15.53
C ARG A 294 -12.52 19.48 -16.87
N GLU A 295 -12.89 20.65 -17.42
CA GLU A 295 -13.52 20.75 -18.75
C GLU A 295 -12.60 20.24 -19.88
N GLN A 296 -11.30 20.54 -19.82
CA GLN A 296 -10.32 20.01 -20.77
C GLN A 296 -10.19 18.50 -20.65
N VAL A 297 -10.22 17.94 -19.43
CA VAL A 297 -10.19 16.49 -19.19
C VAL A 297 -11.47 15.83 -19.70
N LEU A 298 -12.65 16.42 -19.49
CA LEU A 298 -13.92 15.95 -20.05
C LEU A 298 -13.90 15.94 -21.59
N LYS A 299 -13.34 16.99 -22.21
CA LYS A 299 -13.21 17.07 -23.67
C LYS A 299 -12.26 15.99 -24.22
N PHE A 300 -11.16 15.73 -23.50
CA PHE A 300 -10.25 14.63 -23.79
C PHE A 300 -10.98 13.28 -23.71
N PHE A 301 -11.71 13.03 -22.61
CA PHE A 301 -12.48 11.81 -22.39
C PHE A 301 -13.51 11.56 -23.51
N LYS A 302 -14.32 12.58 -23.85
CA LYS A 302 -15.30 12.53 -24.97
C LYS A 302 -14.65 12.16 -26.30
N LYS A 303 -13.49 12.75 -26.60
CA LYS A 303 -12.79 12.52 -27.87
C LYS A 303 -12.19 11.12 -27.92
N ASN A 304 -11.54 10.68 -26.84
CA ASN A 304 -10.85 9.40 -26.79
C ASN A 304 -11.81 8.22 -26.77
N THR A 305 -12.87 8.28 -25.98
CA THR A 305 -13.90 7.21 -25.96
C THR A 305 -14.55 7.04 -27.33
N LYS A 306 -14.91 8.14 -27.99
CA LYS A 306 -15.48 8.11 -29.36
C LYS A 306 -14.51 7.50 -30.38
N ASN A 307 -13.24 7.90 -30.34
CA ASN A 307 -12.22 7.38 -31.25
C ASN A 307 -11.95 5.90 -30.97
N LEU A 308 -11.80 5.51 -29.71
CA LEU A 308 -11.61 4.12 -29.30
C LEU A 308 -12.72 3.21 -29.86
N VAL A 309 -13.99 3.53 -29.63
CA VAL A 309 -15.10 2.70 -30.12
C VAL A 309 -15.14 2.65 -31.64
N LYS A 310 -14.80 3.75 -32.32
CA LYS A 310 -14.68 3.80 -33.77
C LYS A 310 -13.56 2.88 -34.27
N ASP A 311 -12.39 2.92 -33.64
CA ASP A 311 -11.19 2.21 -34.07
C ASP A 311 -11.30 0.71 -33.78
N LEU A 312 -11.85 0.33 -32.62
CA LEU A 312 -12.19 -1.05 -32.28
C LEU A 312 -13.18 -1.64 -33.29
N SER A 313 -14.24 -0.89 -33.62
CA SER A 313 -15.24 -1.32 -34.60
C SER A 313 -14.66 -1.43 -36.01
N SER A 314 -13.83 -0.47 -36.43
CA SER A 314 -13.23 -0.44 -37.77
C SER A 314 -12.20 -1.57 -37.95
N SER A 315 -11.51 -1.92 -36.86
CA SER A 315 -10.53 -3.01 -36.79
C SER A 315 -11.16 -4.39 -36.54
N LYS A 316 -12.50 -4.47 -36.40
CA LYS A 316 -13.24 -5.72 -36.09
C LYS A 316 -12.80 -6.40 -34.79
N LEU A 317 -12.28 -5.64 -33.83
CA LEU A 317 -11.92 -6.12 -32.49
C LEU A 317 -13.13 -6.23 -31.56
N ILE A 318 -14.25 -5.61 -31.96
CA ILE A 318 -15.54 -5.71 -31.29
C ILE A 318 -16.65 -5.97 -32.31
N THR A 319 -17.71 -6.65 -31.87
CA THR A 319 -18.94 -6.89 -32.63
C THR A 319 -19.77 -5.61 -32.74
N SER A 320 -20.79 -5.63 -33.62
CA SER A 320 -21.75 -4.53 -33.71
C SER A 320 -22.56 -4.33 -32.43
N GLU A 321 -22.78 -5.39 -31.66
CA GLU A 321 -23.50 -5.36 -30.38
C GLU A 321 -22.62 -4.75 -29.28
N GLU A 322 -21.38 -5.23 -29.14
CA GLU A 322 -20.38 -4.66 -28.22
C GLU A 322 -20.07 -3.19 -28.51
N LYS A 323 -20.02 -2.81 -29.79
CA LYS A 323 -19.92 -1.40 -30.20
C LYS A 323 -21.09 -0.57 -29.68
N LYS A 324 -22.31 -1.10 -29.74
CA LYS A 324 -23.49 -0.40 -29.23
C LYS A 324 -23.39 -0.28 -27.70
N THR A 325 -23.05 -1.37 -27.02
CA THR A 325 -22.83 -1.41 -25.56
C THR A 325 -21.80 -0.38 -25.10
N LEU A 326 -20.64 -0.29 -25.75
CA LEU A 326 -19.61 0.71 -25.43
C LEU A 326 -20.07 2.14 -25.71
N ASN A 327 -20.78 2.38 -26.82
CA ASN A 327 -21.31 3.72 -27.12
C ASN A 327 -22.33 4.17 -26.09
N ASP A 328 -23.26 3.28 -25.72
CA ASP A 328 -24.30 3.57 -24.73
C ASP A 328 -23.65 3.85 -23.37
N PHE A 329 -22.71 2.99 -22.95
CA PHE A 329 -21.94 3.16 -21.72
C PHE A 329 -21.20 4.50 -21.64
N PHE A 330 -20.36 4.81 -22.64
CA PHE A 330 -19.61 6.06 -22.63
C PHE A 330 -20.52 7.28 -22.77
N THR A 331 -21.62 7.17 -23.50
CA THR A 331 -22.61 8.25 -23.61
C THR A 331 -23.22 8.57 -22.24
N ASP A 332 -23.56 7.55 -21.46
CA ASP A 332 -24.14 7.76 -20.14
C ASP A 332 -23.11 8.32 -19.16
N LYS A 333 -21.88 7.82 -19.18
CA LYS A 333 -20.77 8.39 -18.38
C LYS A 333 -20.44 9.82 -18.74
N ILE A 334 -20.50 10.16 -20.03
CA ILE A 334 -20.33 11.55 -20.48
C ILE A 334 -21.45 12.44 -19.94
N LYS A 335 -22.72 11.99 -19.98
CA LYS A 335 -23.84 12.76 -19.42
C LYS A 335 -23.74 12.94 -17.91
N GLU A 336 -23.29 11.92 -17.19
CA GLU A 336 -23.01 12.00 -15.76
C GLU A 336 -21.92 13.05 -15.50
N ALA A 337 -20.79 12.96 -16.21
CA ALA A 337 -19.67 13.88 -16.07
C ALA A 337 -20.01 15.34 -16.46
N GLU A 338 -20.88 15.55 -17.45
CA GLU A 338 -21.39 16.86 -17.87
C GLU A 338 -22.28 17.53 -16.82
N LYS A 339 -22.99 16.74 -16.00
CA LYS A 339 -23.87 17.23 -14.93
C LYS A 339 -23.17 17.34 -13.58
N PHE A 340 -21.98 16.75 -13.47
CA PHE A 340 -21.21 16.72 -12.25
C PHE A 340 -20.47 18.05 -12.04
N GLU A 341 -20.75 18.69 -10.91
CA GLU A 341 -20.04 19.87 -10.45
C GLU A 341 -19.02 19.43 -9.39
N PRO A 342 -17.70 19.58 -9.65
CA PRO A 342 -16.69 19.23 -8.67
C PRO A 342 -16.78 20.17 -7.47
N GLU A 343 -16.83 19.61 -6.26
CA GLU A 343 -16.68 20.39 -5.04
C GLU A 343 -15.23 20.89 -4.97
N ALA A 344 -15.05 22.21 -4.90
CA ALA A 344 -13.73 22.81 -4.80
C ALA A 344 -13.10 22.44 -3.45
N LEU A 345 -11.89 21.88 -3.48
CA LEU A 345 -11.10 21.72 -2.26
C LEU A 345 -10.92 23.09 -1.58
N PRO A 346 -11.07 23.17 -0.25
CA PRO A 346 -10.94 24.43 0.49
C PRO A 346 -9.62 25.13 0.14
N GLU A 347 -9.68 26.44 -0.13
CA GLU A 347 -8.46 27.23 -0.34
C GLU A 347 -7.64 27.26 0.95
N VAL A 348 -6.40 26.79 0.87
CA VAL A 348 -5.41 27.04 1.91
C VAL A 348 -4.95 28.48 1.74
N GLU A 349 -5.62 29.43 2.41
CA GLU A 349 -5.09 30.79 2.53
C GLU A 349 -3.76 30.75 3.29
N ASN A 350 -2.73 31.36 2.70
CA ASN A 350 -1.40 31.51 3.29
C ASN A 350 -1.49 31.99 4.75
N THR A 351 -1.25 31.09 5.70
CA THR A 351 -1.27 31.30 7.14
C THR A 351 -0.08 32.14 7.59
N THR A 352 -0.09 33.44 7.27
CA THR A 352 0.91 34.41 7.74
C THR A 352 0.46 35.22 8.96
N ASP A 353 -0.80 35.10 9.40
CA ASP A 353 -1.34 35.91 10.51
C ASP A 353 -1.41 35.20 11.88
N TYR A 354 -1.07 33.90 11.98
CA TYR A 354 -1.09 33.19 13.28
C TYR A 354 0.24 33.22 14.05
N TYR A 355 1.30 33.80 13.47
CA TYR A 355 2.63 33.89 14.08
C TYR A 355 2.87 35.17 14.91
N ALA A 356 1.93 36.12 14.93
CA ALA A 356 2.13 37.42 15.58
C ALA A 356 2.08 37.37 17.13
N ASP A 357 1.44 36.36 17.73
CA ASP A 357 1.20 36.31 19.19
C ASP A 357 2.16 35.39 19.99
N TYR A 358 3.15 34.77 19.34
CA TYR A 358 4.20 33.99 20.03
C TYR A 358 5.63 34.49 19.76
N ALA A 359 5.80 35.60 19.04
CA ALA A 359 7.11 36.20 18.73
C ALA A 359 7.73 37.03 19.88
N VAL A 360 7.46 36.68 21.15
CA VAL A 360 8.11 37.31 22.32
C VAL A 360 8.63 36.25 23.28
N ALA A 361 9.48 35.34 22.79
CA ALA A 361 10.59 34.75 23.56
C ALA A 361 11.25 33.58 22.79
N ALA A 362 12.13 33.90 21.85
CA ALA A 362 13.32 33.10 21.54
C ALA A 362 14.08 33.79 20.39
N ALA A 363 14.99 34.68 20.76
CA ALA A 363 16.04 35.11 19.87
C ALA A 363 17.07 33.97 19.72
N ASP A 364 17.58 33.84 18.50
CA ASP A 364 18.76 33.07 18.07
C ASP A 364 18.73 31.55 18.22
N SER A 365 18.11 30.88 17.25
CA SER A 365 18.74 29.74 16.55
C SER A 365 18.00 29.45 15.23
N VAL A 366 18.74 29.55 14.13
CA VAL A 366 18.56 28.96 12.79
C VAL A 366 17.20 28.29 12.52
N VAL A 367 16.43 28.91 11.63
CA VAL A 367 15.17 28.40 11.06
C VAL A 367 15.44 27.09 10.32
N TYR A 368 15.09 25.97 10.96
CA TYR A 368 14.73 24.75 10.26
C TYR A 368 13.26 24.89 9.86
N ALA A 369 12.96 24.61 8.60
CA ALA A 369 11.59 24.58 8.10
C ALA A 369 10.78 23.60 8.98
N ASP A 370 9.68 24.10 9.54
CA ASP A 370 8.69 23.31 10.26
C ASP A 370 8.26 22.15 9.36
N TYR A 371 8.54 20.92 9.79
CA TYR A 371 7.79 19.78 9.30
C TYR A 371 6.34 19.99 9.73
N ASP A 372 5.42 19.92 8.78
CA ASP A 372 4.02 20.15 9.03
C ASP A 372 3.43 18.99 9.86
N TYR A 373 3.53 19.10 11.19
CA TYR A 373 2.84 18.23 12.15
C TYR A 373 1.33 18.54 12.24
N ASN A 374 0.72 19.31 11.33
CA ASN A 374 -0.73 19.57 11.33
C ASN A 374 -1.57 18.33 10.96
N TYR A 375 -0.97 17.17 10.72
CA TYR A 375 -1.69 15.92 10.45
C TYR A 375 -2.23 15.23 11.72
N TYR A 376 -1.84 15.68 12.92
CA TYR A 376 -2.33 15.12 14.19
C TYR A 376 -3.52 15.93 14.70
N THR A 377 -4.72 15.33 14.66
CA THR A 377 -5.88 15.90 15.35
C THR A 377 -5.64 15.80 16.85
N LYS A 378 -5.57 16.94 17.53
CA LYS A 378 -5.44 16.96 19.00
C LYS A 378 -6.62 16.22 19.62
N TYR A 379 -6.36 15.14 20.35
CA TYR A 379 -7.38 14.39 21.11
C TYR A 379 -8.40 15.34 21.77
N GLN A 380 -9.65 15.25 21.33
CA GLN A 380 -10.77 15.98 21.92
C GLN A 380 -11.56 15.04 22.82
N SER A 381 -11.33 15.23 24.10
CA SER A 381 -11.93 14.47 25.19
C SER A 381 -13.45 14.66 25.30
N GLN A 382 -14.24 13.66 24.92
CA GLN A 382 -15.72 13.67 25.02
C GLN A 382 -16.30 12.87 26.20
N TYR A 383 -15.44 12.27 27.05
CA TYR A 383 -15.88 11.36 28.13
C TYR A 383 -16.92 11.91 29.11
N LYS A 384 -17.07 13.24 29.24
CA LYS A 384 -18.05 13.82 30.18
C LYS A 384 -19.48 13.62 29.71
N ASP A 385 -19.69 13.55 28.40
CA ASP A 385 -21.00 13.55 27.76
C ASP A 385 -21.51 12.14 27.42
N ILE A 386 -20.70 11.11 27.69
CA ILE A 386 -21.07 9.69 27.51
C ILE A 386 -22.05 9.25 28.59
N ASP A 387 -23.14 8.58 28.19
CA ASP A 387 -23.97 7.78 29.10
C ASP A 387 -23.30 6.42 29.34
N VAL A 388 -23.23 6.01 30.61
CA VAL A 388 -22.62 4.73 30.99
C VAL A 388 -23.45 3.54 30.48
N ALA A 389 -24.75 3.72 30.26
CA ALA A 389 -25.60 2.70 29.68
C ALA A 389 -25.26 2.39 28.20
N ASP A 390 -24.63 3.34 27.50
CA ASP A 390 -24.29 3.22 26.08
C ASP A 390 -22.90 2.61 25.86
N ILE A 391 -22.17 2.30 26.94
CA ILE A 391 -20.87 1.66 26.87
C ILE A 391 -21.05 0.19 26.49
N SER A 392 -20.64 -0.17 25.28
CA SER A 392 -20.52 -1.54 24.80
C SER A 392 -19.08 -2.06 24.96
N LEU A 393 -18.94 -3.38 25.12
CA LEU A 393 -17.66 -4.07 25.18
C LEU A 393 -17.45 -4.87 23.90
N ALA A 394 -16.41 -4.54 23.14
CA ALA A 394 -16.07 -5.24 21.90
C ALA A 394 -15.81 -6.73 22.15
N TYR A 395 -15.17 -7.08 23.27
CA TYR A 395 -14.91 -8.45 23.70
C TYR A 395 -16.19 -9.29 23.85
N ASP A 396 -17.28 -8.69 24.34
CA ASP A 396 -18.58 -9.36 24.51
C ASP A 396 -19.31 -9.54 23.17
N LEU A 397 -19.01 -8.69 22.18
CA LEU A 397 -19.63 -8.71 20.85
C LEU A 397 -18.93 -9.67 19.87
N LEU A 398 -17.73 -10.18 20.19
CA LEU A 398 -17.02 -11.15 19.37
C LEU A 398 -17.77 -12.49 19.29
N SER A 399 -18.05 -12.94 18.06
CA SER A 399 -18.72 -14.22 17.77
C SER A 399 -17.76 -15.42 17.67
N GLY A 400 -16.47 -15.18 17.42
CA GLY A 400 -15.45 -16.22 17.22
C GLY A 400 -14.54 -16.40 18.44
N LYS A 401 -14.37 -17.66 18.89
CA LYS A 401 -13.40 -18.00 19.96
C LYS A 401 -11.95 -17.68 19.58
N GLU A 402 -11.66 -17.66 18.28
CA GLU A 402 -10.32 -17.46 17.75
C GLU A 402 -9.79 -16.03 17.97
N LEU A 403 -10.68 -15.03 17.97
CA LEU A 403 -10.29 -13.63 18.24
C LEU A 403 -10.16 -13.35 19.74
N LYS A 404 -10.89 -14.09 20.58
CA LYS A 404 -10.81 -13.96 22.04
C LYS A 404 -9.47 -14.42 22.61
N GLN A 405 -8.73 -15.27 21.87
CA GLN A 405 -7.36 -15.70 22.19
C GLN A 405 -6.37 -14.54 22.27
N ASN A 406 -6.67 -13.42 21.60
CA ASN A 406 -5.78 -12.28 21.48
C ASN A 406 -5.88 -11.30 22.66
N ALA A 407 -6.73 -11.58 23.64
CA ALA A 407 -6.79 -10.84 24.90
C ALA A 407 -6.40 -11.78 26.06
N PRO A 408 -5.95 -11.25 27.21
CA PRO A 408 -5.63 -12.07 28.38
C PRO A 408 -6.80 -12.97 28.80
N ASP A 409 -6.51 -14.17 29.30
CA ASP A 409 -7.49 -15.11 29.89
C ASP A 409 -8.35 -14.45 30.99
N TYR A 410 -7.84 -13.37 31.59
CA TYR A 410 -8.58 -12.55 32.54
C TYR A 410 -9.87 -11.95 31.94
N CYS A 411 -9.91 -11.64 30.65
CA CYS A 411 -11.04 -11.03 29.95
C CYS A 411 -12.23 -11.98 29.76
N ASP A 412 -11.97 -13.29 29.73
CA ASP A 412 -13.03 -14.30 29.67
C ASP A 412 -13.90 -14.27 30.94
N ASP A 413 -15.23 -14.27 30.79
CA ASP A 413 -16.17 -14.29 31.91
C ASP A 413 -15.97 -13.14 32.93
N LEU A 414 -15.52 -11.97 32.44
CA LEU A 414 -15.19 -10.79 33.25
C LEU A 414 -16.30 -10.41 34.24
N LYS A 415 -17.57 -10.50 33.82
CA LYS A 415 -18.74 -10.18 34.64
C LYS A 415 -18.79 -10.96 35.96
N ASN A 416 -18.34 -12.22 35.96
CA ASN A 416 -18.29 -13.06 37.16
C ASN A 416 -17.02 -12.83 37.99
N LYS A 417 -15.99 -12.20 37.40
CA LYS A 417 -14.75 -11.81 38.08
C LYS A 417 -14.88 -10.45 38.80
N ILE A 418 -15.90 -9.65 38.49
CA ILE A 418 -16.17 -8.39 39.20
C ILE A 418 -16.67 -8.68 40.63
N PRO A 419 -16.06 -8.08 41.68
CA PRO A 419 -16.51 -8.27 43.05
C PRO A 419 -17.98 -7.90 43.26
N ASP A 420 -18.63 -8.62 44.16
CA ASP A 420 -19.99 -8.27 44.58
C ASP A 420 -19.97 -7.07 45.53
N PHE A 421 -20.06 -5.89 44.92
CA PHE A 421 -20.19 -4.63 45.64
C PHE A 421 -21.60 -4.47 46.22
N LYS A 422 -21.66 -3.87 47.41
CA LYS A 422 -22.96 -3.48 47.99
C LYS A 422 -23.62 -2.36 47.18
N ASN A 423 -22.81 -1.48 46.60
CA ASN A 423 -23.28 -0.47 45.65
C ASN A 423 -23.45 -1.12 44.26
N LYS A 424 -24.69 -1.16 43.77
CA LYS A 424 -25.04 -1.80 42.49
C LYS A 424 -24.46 -1.07 41.28
N ASP A 425 -24.39 0.25 41.34
CA ASP A 425 -23.85 1.08 40.26
C ASP A 425 -22.33 0.88 40.15
N LEU A 426 -21.64 0.76 41.30
CA LEU A 426 -20.21 0.48 41.34
C LEU A 426 -19.84 -0.78 40.57
N LYS A 427 -20.63 -1.85 40.69
CA LYS A 427 -20.39 -3.09 39.93
C LYS A 427 -20.40 -2.86 38.42
N ASN A 428 -21.35 -2.05 37.93
CA ASN A 428 -21.45 -1.73 36.51
C ASN A 428 -20.28 -0.87 36.03
N HIS A 429 -19.90 0.17 36.78
CA HIS A 429 -18.77 1.01 36.38
C HIS A 429 -17.43 0.27 36.42
N VAL A 430 -17.23 -0.63 37.39
CA VAL A 430 -16.03 -1.46 37.48
C VAL A 430 -15.98 -2.48 36.35
N HIS A 431 -17.13 -3.10 36.00
CA HIS A 431 -17.25 -3.97 34.84
C HIS A 431 -16.88 -3.25 33.54
N ASN A 432 -17.46 -2.07 33.30
CA ASN A 432 -17.21 -1.30 32.09
C ASN A 432 -15.75 -0.82 32.03
N PHE A 433 -15.18 -0.39 33.16
CA PHE A 433 -13.77 0.01 33.21
C PHE A 433 -12.82 -1.15 32.87
N ALA A 434 -13.03 -2.33 33.46
CA ALA A 434 -12.20 -3.50 33.19
C ALA A 434 -12.42 -4.06 31.78
N GLY A 435 -13.67 -4.05 31.29
CA GLY A 435 -14.02 -4.53 29.96
C GLY A 435 -13.40 -3.70 28.85
N GLN A 436 -13.37 -2.37 29.02
CA GLN A 436 -12.73 -1.49 28.05
C GLN A 436 -11.20 -1.66 28.02
N ILE A 437 -10.58 -2.10 29.12
CA ILE A 437 -9.16 -2.50 29.11
C ILE A 437 -8.97 -3.78 28.27
N CYS A 438 -9.88 -4.74 28.38
CA CYS A 438 -9.90 -5.93 27.53
C CYS A 438 -10.06 -5.60 26.04
N ASP A 439 -10.88 -4.60 25.71
CA ASP A 439 -11.07 -4.14 24.33
C ASP A 439 -9.77 -3.55 23.74
N LEU A 440 -8.94 -2.87 24.53
CA LEU A 440 -7.64 -2.36 24.04
C LEU A 440 -6.70 -3.46 23.55
N TYR A 441 -6.70 -4.65 24.16
CA TYR A 441 -5.89 -5.78 23.69
C TYR A 441 -6.35 -6.29 22.32
N LEU A 442 -7.62 -6.08 21.97
CA LEU A 442 -8.19 -6.47 20.68
C LEU A 442 -7.92 -5.45 19.56
N TYR A 443 -7.57 -4.20 19.90
CA TYR A 443 -7.41 -3.10 18.93
C TYR A 443 -6.37 -3.40 17.84
N GLN A 444 -5.19 -3.90 18.23
CA GLN A 444 -4.14 -4.25 17.26
C GLN A 444 -4.28 -5.69 16.73
N ASN A 445 -5.15 -6.50 17.33
CA ASN A 445 -5.21 -7.95 17.10
C ASN A 445 -6.54 -8.40 16.45
N GLY A 446 -7.11 -7.56 15.60
CA GLY A 446 -8.22 -7.92 14.72
C GLY A 446 -9.63 -7.78 15.30
N GLY A 447 -9.81 -7.15 16.46
CA GLY A 447 -11.12 -6.75 16.97
C GLY A 447 -11.60 -5.41 16.39
N SER A 448 -12.91 -5.28 16.19
CA SER A 448 -13.53 -4.00 15.83
C SER A 448 -13.67 -3.11 17.08
N VAL A 449 -12.60 -2.40 17.43
CA VAL A 449 -12.49 -1.57 18.65
C VAL A 449 -12.38 -0.09 18.27
N ASP A 450 -13.31 0.74 18.77
CA ASP A 450 -13.19 2.19 18.72
C ASP A 450 -12.21 2.66 19.80
N TYR A 451 -10.96 2.91 19.43
CA TYR A 451 -9.87 3.27 20.35
C TYR A 451 -10.20 4.51 21.21
N TYR A 452 -10.67 5.58 20.58
CA TYR A 452 -11.00 6.81 21.28
C TYR A 452 -12.28 6.71 22.11
N GLY A 453 -13.31 6.02 21.59
CA GLY A 453 -14.51 5.69 22.34
C GLY A 453 -14.22 4.84 23.58
N THR A 454 -13.28 3.88 23.45
CA THR A 454 -12.77 3.04 24.54
C THR A 454 -12.08 3.88 25.61
N ILE A 455 -11.15 4.75 25.23
CA ILE A 455 -10.47 5.68 26.15
C ILE A 455 -11.47 6.60 26.84
N ASN A 456 -12.43 7.18 26.11
CA ASN A 456 -13.45 8.04 26.69
C ASN A 456 -14.36 7.27 27.66
N SER A 457 -14.74 6.03 27.33
CA SER A 457 -15.55 5.15 28.18
C SER A 457 -14.82 4.72 29.46
N MET A 458 -13.51 4.46 29.38
CA MET A 458 -12.66 4.21 30.55
C MET A 458 -12.62 5.44 31.46
N ARG A 459 -12.37 6.63 30.88
CA ARG A 459 -12.33 7.90 31.64
C ARG A 459 -13.67 8.22 32.29
N LYS A 460 -14.79 7.94 31.61
CA LYS A 460 -16.14 8.09 32.17
C LYS A 460 -16.38 7.12 33.33
N SER A 461 -16.06 5.84 33.15
CA SER A 461 -16.23 4.82 34.19
C SER A 461 -15.40 5.13 35.43
N LEU A 462 -14.14 5.55 35.23
CA LEU A 462 -13.26 6.00 36.31
C LEU A 462 -13.81 7.24 37.02
N LEU A 463 -14.33 8.23 36.29
CA LEU A 463 -14.95 9.42 36.88
C LEU A 463 -16.14 9.05 37.79
N GLU A 464 -17.03 8.17 37.35
CA GLU A 464 -18.19 7.75 38.15
C GLU A 464 -17.76 6.93 39.39
N ILE A 465 -16.73 6.07 39.26
CA ILE A 465 -16.11 5.38 40.40
C ILE A 465 -15.57 6.40 41.42
N GLU A 466 -14.83 7.42 40.96
CA GLU A 466 -14.25 8.44 41.84
C GLU A 466 -15.32 9.30 42.54
N LYS A 467 -16.39 9.68 41.84
CA LYS A 467 -17.54 10.39 42.44
C LYS A 467 -18.17 9.59 43.59
N MET A 468 -18.25 8.26 43.43
CA MET A 468 -18.79 7.38 44.47
C MET A 468 -17.79 7.06 45.57
N ARG A 469 -16.47 7.14 45.31
CA ARG A 469 -15.39 6.65 46.18
C ARG A 469 -15.56 7.08 47.62
N ASN A 470 -15.89 8.34 47.89
CA ASN A 470 -16.06 8.84 49.26
C ASN A 470 -17.25 8.20 50.00
N ASN A 471 -18.32 7.90 49.27
CA ASN A 471 -19.59 7.35 49.78
C ASN A 471 -19.60 5.81 49.84
N LEU A 472 -18.58 5.15 49.30
CA LEU A 472 -18.45 3.69 49.38
C LEU A 472 -18.20 3.21 50.80
N SER A 473 -18.73 2.03 51.12
CA SER A 473 -18.47 1.36 52.39
C SER A 473 -16.99 1.01 52.53
N LYS A 474 -16.51 0.82 53.76
CA LYS A 474 -15.12 0.37 54.01
C LYS A 474 -14.81 -0.94 53.30
N ASN A 475 -15.81 -1.82 53.17
CA ASN A 475 -15.68 -3.09 52.46
C ASN A 475 -15.58 -2.90 50.95
N ASP A 476 -16.48 -2.12 50.34
CA ASP A 476 -16.46 -1.86 48.89
C ASP A 476 -15.16 -1.14 48.47
N LYS A 477 -14.67 -0.21 49.29
CA LYS A 477 -13.37 0.45 49.08
C LYS A 477 -12.22 -0.54 49.05
N LYS A 478 -12.22 -1.51 49.98
CA LYS A 478 -11.20 -2.56 50.04
C LYS A 478 -11.28 -3.45 48.80
N LEU A 479 -12.47 -3.93 48.46
CA LEU A 479 -12.70 -4.79 47.29
C LEU A 479 -12.32 -4.10 45.99
N LEU A 480 -12.66 -2.82 45.83
CA LEU A 480 -12.31 -2.02 44.65
C LEU A 480 -10.78 -1.90 44.50
N VAL A 481 -10.07 -1.56 45.59
CA VAL A 481 -8.61 -1.43 45.55
C VAL A 481 -7.93 -2.78 45.29
N GLU A 482 -8.45 -3.86 45.88
CA GLU A 482 -7.93 -5.21 45.67
C GLU A 482 -8.14 -5.68 44.22
N PHE A 483 -9.33 -5.42 43.66
CA PHE A 483 -9.63 -5.72 42.27
C PHE A 483 -8.74 -4.94 41.29
N LEU A 484 -8.61 -3.62 41.45
CA LEU A 484 -7.78 -2.78 40.58
C LEU A 484 -6.28 -3.13 40.64
N LYS A 485 -5.80 -3.68 41.76
CA LYS A 485 -4.41 -4.15 41.89
C LYS A 485 -4.12 -5.47 41.19
N ASN A 486 -5.16 -6.25 40.93
CA ASN A 486 -5.08 -7.58 40.32
C ASN A 486 -5.64 -7.57 38.89
N LEU A 487 -5.84 -6.39 38.32
CA LEU A 487 -6.25 -6.22 36.93
C LEU A 487 -4.99 -6.40 36.07
N ASP A 488 -5.06 -7.34 35.13
CA ASP A 488 -3.93 -7.75 34.26
C ASP A 488 -3.68 -6.72 33.14
#